data_AF-A0A401ZQD4-F1
#
_entry.id   AF-A0A401ZQD4-F1
#
_cell.length_a   1.000
_cell.length_b   1.000
_cell.length_c   1.000
_cell.angle_alpha   90.00
_cell.angle_beta   90.00
_cell.angle_gamma   90.00
#
_symmetry.space_group_name_H-M   'P 1'
#
loop_
_entity.id
_entity.type
_entity.pdbx_description
1 polymer ?
#
loop_
_entity_poly.entity_id
_entity_poly.type
_entity_poly.pdbx_seq_one_letter_code
_entity_poly.pdbx_strand_id
1 'polypeptide(L)'
;MDIATYTREVHRTCDIEDRRELLILTALGIAGESGEVVDLLKKTLYHSHSLDITTLNKEIGDLLWYMTLLCDTVGLTLEDVMQANVDKLRQRYPDGFDPQRSQSRQE
;
A
#
# COMPACT_ATOMS: atom_id res chain seq x y z
N MET A 1 13.11 7.21 8.59
CA MET A 1 12.50 6.25 9.53
C MET A 1 12.62 4.87 8.89
N ASP A 2 13.05 3.86 9.64
CA ASP A 2 13.09 2.48 9.16
C ASP A 2 11.72 1.77 9.35
N ILE A 3 11.56 0.60 8.71
CA ILE A 3 10.31 -0.17 8.75
C ILE A 3 9.96 -0.56 10.19
N ALA A 4 10.94 -1.05 10.97
CA ALA A 4 10.71 -1.48 12.35
C ALA A 4 10.20 -0.34 13.24
N THR A 5 10.76 0.87 13.09
CA THR A 5 10.31 2.06 13.80
C THR A 5 8.93 2.49 13.34
N TYR A 6 8.67 2.44 12.04
CA TYR A 6 7.36 2.78 11.50
C TYR A 6 6.26 1.82 12.01
N THR A 7 6.49 0.51 11.96
CA THR A 7 5.56 -0.50 12.49
C THR A 7 5.24 -0.27 13.96
N ARG A 8 6.24 0.06 14.79
CA ARG A 8 5.99 0.42 16.20
C ARG A 8 5.07 1.63 16.36
N GLU A 9 5.23 2.67 15.54
CA GLU A 9 4.35 3.84 15.57
C GLU A 9 2.93 3.51 15.12
N VAL A 10 2.76 2.63 14.11
CA VAL A 10 1.43 2.14 13.69
C VAL A 10 0.73 1.43 14.86
N HIS A 11 1.41 0.48 15.51
CA HIS A 11 0.82 -0.25 16.65
C HIS A 11 0.47 0.65 17.83
N ARG A 12 1.28 1.68 18.11
CA ARG A 12 0.99 2.65 19.19
C ARG A 12 -0.35 3.39 18.96
N THR A 13 -0.84 3.45 17.73
CA THR A 13 -2.04 4.20 17.33
C THR A 13 -3.28 3.34 17.09
N CYS A 14 -3.16 2.01 17.19
CA CYS A 14 -4.29 1.09 17.06
C CYS A 14 -4.59 0.43 18.42
N ASP A 15 -5.82 0.60 18.91
CA ASP A 15 -6.30 0.06 20.21
C ASP A 15 -7.26 -1.13 20.04
N ILE A 16 -7.31 -1.72 18.83
CA ILE A 16 -8.20 -2.85 18.53
C ILE A 16 -7.43 -4.15 18.69
N GLU A 17 -7.90 -5.01 19.58
CA GLU A 17 -7.28 -6.34 19.81
C GLU A 17 -7.97 -7.46 19.02
N ASP A 18 -9.27 -7.31 18.68
CA ASP A 18 -10.00 -8.35 17.96
C ASP A 18 -9.50 -8.49 16.52
N ARG A 19 -9.01 -9.68 16.18
CA ARG A 19 -8.43 -9.96 14.87
C ARG A 19 -9.43 -9.77 13.73
N ARG A 20 -10.71 -10.11 13.92
CA ARG A 20 -11.71 -9.97 12.87
C ARG A 20 -12.02 -8.50 12.62
N GLU A 21 -12.09 -7.69 13.68
CA GLU A 21 -12.24 -6.24 13.57
C GLU A 21 -11.05 -5.62 12.85
N LEU A 22 -9.82 -6.01 13.17
CA LEU A 22 -8.60 -5.55 12.47
C LEU A 22 -8.63 -5.88 10.97
N LEU A 23 -9.07 -7.09 10.59
CA LEU A 23 -9.17 -7.49 9.19
C LEU A 23 -10.18 -6.61 8.42
N ILE A 24 -11.32 -6.30 9.04
CA ILE A 24 -12.34 -5.47 8.39
C ILE A 24 -11.89 -4.00 8.35
N LEU A 25 -11.34 -3.49 9.45
CA LEU A 25 -10.77 -2.13 9.54
C LEU A 25 -9.75 -1.89 8.43
N THR A 26 -8.76 -2.77 8.31
CA THR A 26 -7.68 -2.60 7.34
C THR A 26 -8.16 -2.75 5.90
N ALA A 27 -9.07 -3.68 5.62
CA ALA A 27 -9.66 -3.82 4.29
C ALA A 27 -10.47 -2.58 3.87
N LEU A 28 -11.31 -2.05 4.78
CA LEU A 28 -12.11 -0.85 4.52
C LEU A 28 -11.22 0.39 4.41
N GLY A 29 -10.22 0.52 5.27
CA GLY A 29 -9.25 1.61 5.23
C GLY A 29 -8.49 1.66 3.92
N ILE A 30 -7.94 0.52 3.48
CA ILE A 30 -7.26 0.42 2.17
C ILE A 30 -8.18 0.86 1.03
N ALA A 31 -9.44 0.43 1.03
CA ALA A 31 -10.40 0.82 0.00
C ALA A 31 -10.72 2.32 0.04
N GLY A 32 -10.89 2.90 1.23
CA GLY A 32 -11.14 4.31 1.44
C GLY A 32 -10.00 5.17 0.92
N GLU A 33 -8.79 4.96 1.42
CA GLU A 33 -7.62 5.78 1.07
C GLU A 33 -7.21 5.60 -0.39
N SER A 34 -7.38 4.39 -0.95
CA SER A 34 -7.21 4.19 -2.39
C SER A 34 -8.20 5.04 -3.21
N GLY A 35 -9.43 5.19 -2.72
CA GLY A 35 -10.44 6.04 -3.33
C GLY A 35 -10.06 7.51 -3.30
N GLU A 36 -9.45 7.99 -2.21
CA GLU A 36 -8.97 9.36 -2.09
C GLU A 36 -7.81 9.66 -3.07
N VAL A 37 -6.85 8.73 -3.18
CA VAL A 37 -5.78 8.80 -4.19
C VAL A 37 -6.37 8.88 -5.59
N VAL A 38 -7.36 8.02 -5.90
CA VAL A 38 -8.04 8.02 -7.20
C VAL A 38 -8.75 9.35 -7.46
N ASP A 39 -9.47 9.89 -6.48
CA ASP A 39 -10.20 11.15 -6.65
C ASP A 39 -9.25 12.34 -6.89
N LEU A 40 -8.13 12.38 -6.17
CA LEU A 40 -7.10 13.41 -6.36
C LEU A 40 -6.47 13.35 -7.75
N LEU A 41 -6.08 12.15 -8.22
CA LEU A 41 -5.51 11.97 -9.55
C LEU A 41 -6.54 12.24 -10.65
N LYS A 42 -7.80 11.83 -10.46
CA LYS A 42 -8.90 12.12 -11.37
C LYS A 42 -9.12 13.63 -11.51
N LYS A 43 -9.17 14.38 -10.40
CA LYS A 43 -9.30 15.85 -10.41
C LYS A 43 -8.12 16.51 -11.15
N THR A 44 -6.91 16.01 -10.91
CA THR A 44 -5.70 16.50 -11.59
C THR A 44 -5.78 16.28 -13.10
N LEU A 45 -6.14 15.08 -13.55
CA LEU A 45 -6.11 14.71 -14.96
C LEU A 45 -7.32 15.20 -15.76
N TYR A 46 -8.50 15.23 -15.16
CA TYR A 46 -9.75 15.45 -15.89
C TYR A 46 -10.47 16.75 -15.53
N HIS A 47 -10.15 17.37 -14.38
CA HIS A 47 -10.78 18.63 -13.94
C HIS A 47 -9.81 19.82 -13.93
N SER A 48 -8.62 19.67 -14.54
CA SER A 48 -7.60 20.73 -14.68
C SER A 48 -7.11 21.31 -13.34
N HIS A 49 -7.17 20.54 -12.26
CA HIS A 49 -6.57 20.93 -10.98
C HIS A 49 -5.05 20.69 -11.01
N SER A 50 -4.29 21.46 -10.24
CA SER A 50 -2.88 21.14 -9.97
C SER A 50 -2.77 19.89 -9.09
N LEU A 51 -1.74 19.09 -9.31
CA LEU A 51 -1.45 17.95 -8.44
C LEU A 51 -1.02 18.43 -7.05
N ASP A 52 -1.84 18.15 -6.04
CA ASP A 52 -1.51 18.43 -4.65
C ASP A 52 -0.70 17.28 -4.05
N ILE A 53 0.63 17.42 -4.09
CA ILE A 53 1.57 16.44 -3.55
C ILE A 53 1.42 16.30 -2.02
N THR A 54 1.02 17.35 -1.32
CA THR A 54 0.88 17.31 0.15
C THR A 54 -0.26 16.37 0.53
N THR A 55 -1.42 16.56 -0.10
CA THR A 55 -2.57 15.67 0.08
C THR A 55 -2.27 14.26 -0.41
N LEU A 56 -1.63 14.10 -1.58
CA LEU A 56 -1.25 12.77 -2.07
C LEU A 56 -0.33 12.02 -1.10
N ASN A 57 0.64 12.71 -0.51
CA ASN A 57 1.56 12.13 0.47
C ASN A 57 0.83 11.69 1.75
N LYS A 58 -0.20 12.44 2.18
CA LYS A 58 -1.06 12.05 3.30
C LYS A 58 -1.78 10.73 2.98
N GLU A 59 -2.49 10.66 1.85
CA GLU A 59 -3.31 9.47 1.54
C GLU A 59 -2.46 8.22 1.26
N ILE A 60 -1.26 8.39 0.69
CA ILE A 60 -0.29 7.29 0.59
C ILE A 60 0.21 6.85 1.98
N GLY A 61 0.39 7.79 2.90
CA GLY A 61 0.75 7.51 4.30
C GLY A 61 -0.34 6.72 5.02
N ASP A 62 -1.61 7.09 4.84
CA ASP A 62 -2.75 6.40 5.43
C ASP A 62 -2.90 4.98 4.83
N LEU A 63 -2.66 4.82 3.52
CA LEU A 63 -2.53 3.50 2.88
C LEU A 63 -1.41 2.65 3.52
N LEU A 64 -0.23 3.22 3.74
CA LEU A 64 0.89 2.51 4.39
C LEU A 64 0.53 2.08 5.81
N TRP A 65 -0.24 2.89 6.54
CA TRP A 65 -0.71 2.54 7.89
C TRP A 65 -1.58 1.29 7.86
N TYR A 66 -2.61 1.26 7.01
CA TYR A 66 -3.51 0.10 6.91
C TYR A 66 -2.82 -1.15 6.36
N MET A 67 -1.93 -1.00 5.37
CA MET A 67 -1.16 -2.13 4.83
C MET A 67 -0.24 -2.74 5.89
N THR A 68 0.42 -1.90 6.69
CA THR A 68 1.31 -2.36 7.77
C THR A 68 0.52 -3.14 8.83
N LEU A 69 -0.60 -2.57 9.28
CA LEU A 69 -1.46 -3.23 10.26
C LEU A 69 -2.06 -4.54 9.72
N LEU A 70 -2.45 -4.58 8.44
CA LEU A 70 -2.96 -5.79 7.80
C LEU A 70 -1.90 -6.91 7.78
N CYS A 71 -0.66 -6.58 7.38
CA CYS A 71 0.44 -7.55 7.37
C CYS A 71 0.59 -8.20 8.75
N ASP A 72 0.69 -7.38 9.81
CA ASP A 72 0.86 -7.89 11.17
C ASP A 72 -0.34 -8.73 11.63
N THR A 73 -1.57 -8.29 11.31
CA THR A 73 -2.82 -9.02 11.61
C THR A 73 -2.86 -10.43 11.01
N VAL A 74 -2.16 -10.66 9.89
CA VAL A 74 -2.06 -11.97 9.24
C VAL A 74 -0.75 -12.71 9.53
N GLY A 75 0.11 -12.17 10.38
CA GLY A 75 1.39 -12.78 10.76
C GLY A 75 2.49 -12.62 9.72
N LEU A 76 2.43 -11.57 8.90
CA LEU A 76 3.45 -11.17 7.93
C LEU A 76 4.12 -9.88 8.39
N THR A 77 5.38 -9.66 8.02
CA THR A 77 5.98 -8.33 8.13
C THR A 77 5.81 -7.55 6.82
N LEU A 78 5.83 -6.21 6.92
CA LEU A 78 5.86 -5.37 5.72
C LEU A 78 7.10 -5.67 4.85
N GLU A 79 8.22 -6.01 5.50
CA GLU A 79 9.48 -6.36 4.85
C GLU A 79 9.36 -7.66 4.05
N ASP A 80 8.70 -8.70 4.60
CA ASP A 80 8.42 -9.96 3.88
C ASP A 80 7.60 -9.70 2.61
N VAL A 81 6.55 -8.89 2.70
CA VAL A 81 5.68 -8.56 1.56
C VAL A 81 6.44 -7.77 0.50
N MET A 82 7.27 -6.81 0.91
CA MET A 82 8.14 -6.05 0.02
C MET A 82 9.13 -6.95 -0.71
N GLN A 83 9.81 -7.83 0.03
CA GLN A 83 10.81 -8.75 -0.52
C GLN A 83 10.17 -9.73 -1.52
N ALA A 84 9.05 -10.36 -1.14
CA ALA A 84 8.31 -11.26 -2.04
C ALA A 84 7.84 -10.55 -3.32
N ASN A 85 7.42 -9.28 -3.22
CA ASN A 85 7.07 -8.49 -4.39
C ASN A 85 8.28 -8.21 -5.29
N VAL A 86 9.43 -7.86 -4.72
CA VAL A 86 10.68 -7.62 -5.46
C VAL A 86 11.14 -8.89 -6.18
N ASP A 87 11.14 -10.04 -5.50
CA ASP A 87 11.59 -11.31 -6.10
C ASP A 87 10.71 -11.72 -7.28
N LYS A 88 9.38 -11.62 -7.11
CA LYS A 88 8.40 -11.81 -8.18
C LYS A 88 8.66 -10.86 -9.37
N LEU A 89 8.91 -9.58 -9.10
CA LEU A 89 9.14 -8.58 -10.16
C LEU A 89 10.47 -8.82 -10.87
N ARG A 90 11.54 -9.21 -10.17
CA ARG A 90 12.83 -9.59 -10.79
C ARG A 90 12.72 -10.82 -11.66
N GLN A 91 11.94 -11.82 -11.25
CA GLN A 91 11.67 -12.99 -12.08
C GLN A 91 10.93 -12.60 -13.37
N ARG A 92 9.95 -11.69 -13.26
CA ARG A 92 9.14 -11.24 -14.40
C ARG A 92 9.91 -10.30 -15.33
N TYR A 93 10.75 -9.45 -14.77
CA TYR A 93 11.43 -8.34 -15.44
C TYR A 93 12.91 -8.31 -15.05
N PRO A 94 13.71 -9.32 -15.44
CA PRO A 94 15.11 -9.44 -15.00
C PRO A 94 15.97 -8.25 -15.44
N ASP A 95 15.67 -7.69 -16.62
CA ASP A 95 16.39 -6.56 -17.22
C ASP A 95 15.55 -5.27 -17.19
N GLY A 96 14.53 -5.21 -16.32
CA GLY A 96 13.55 -4.12 -16.27
C GLY A 96 12.29 -4.39 -17.10
N PHE A 97 11.43 -3.38 -17.18
CA PHE A 97 10.11 -3.53 -17.80
C PHE A 97 10.21 -3.90 -19.28
N ASP A 98 9.48 -4.96 -19.65
CA ASP A 98 9.37 -5.44 -21.02
C ASP A 98 7.86 -5.62 -21.35
N PRO A 99 7.32 -4.88 -22.34
CA PRO A 99 5.93 -4.99 -22.75
C PRO A 99 5.51 -6.41 -23.14
N GLN A 100 6.39 -7.18 -23.78
CA GLN A 100 6.10 -8.56 -24.22
C GLN A 100 5.95 -9.47 -23.01
N ARG A 101 6.88 -9.41 -22.05
CA ARG A 101 6.80 -10.15 -20.78
C ARG A 101 5.61 -9.72 -19.93
N SER A 102 5.21 -8.45 -20.02
CA SER A 102 4.01 -7.94 -19.35
C SER A 102 2.72 -8.48 -19.96
N GLN A 103 2.70 -8.86 -21.24
CA GLN A 103 1.52 -9.46 -21.89
C GLN A 103 1.47 -10.97 -21.68
N SER A 104 2.62 -11.65 -21.61
CA SER A 104 2.73 -13.11 -21.47
C SER A 104 2.87 -13.60 -20.01
N ARG A 105 2.25 -12.90 -19.05
CA ARG A 105 2.38 -13.18 -17.61
C ARG A 105 1.98 -14.63 -17.29
N GLN A 106 2.91 -15.41 -16.77
CA GLN A 106 2.59 -16.59 -15.97
C GLN A 106 2.39 -16.13 -14.52
N GLU A 107 1.34 -16.64 -13.85
CA GLU A 107 1.04 -16.36 -12.44
C GLU A 107 2.09 -16.94 -11.50
#